data_AF-A0AAT9PEV7-F1
#
_entry.id   AF-A0AAT9PEV7-F1
#
_cell.length_a   1.000
_cell.length_b   1.000
_cell.length_c   1.000
_cell.angle_alpha   90.00
_cell.angle_beta   90.00
_cell.angle_gamma   90.00
#
_symmetry.space_group_name_H-M   'P 1'
#
loop_
_entity.id
_entity.type
_entity.pdbx_description
1 polymer ?
#
loop_
_entity_poly.entity_id
_entity_poly.type
_entity_poly.pdbx_seq_one_letter_code
_entity_poly.pdbx_strand_id
1 'polypeptide(L)'
;MQHDSITPLSKKTSMLDTTAESVVSQTVQQVVFELMRTLNMTTVFGNPGSTELNFLTNFPEDFSYVLGLHEASVVGMADGYAQATGNAAFVNLHSAAGVGNALGNILPPTATTPR
;
A
#
# COMPACT_ATOMS: atom_id res chain seq x y z
N MET A 1 22.99 -60.18 -25.88
CA MET A 1 23.70 -58.99 -25.38
C MET A 1 22.76 -57.80 -25.55
N GLN A 2 22.14 -57.41 -24.44
CA GLN A 2 21.25 -56.24 -24.31
C GLN A 2 21.95 -54.95 -24.74
N HIS A 3 21.18 -53.97 -25.22
CA HIS A 3 21.37 -52.59 -24.79
C HIS A 3 20.01 -51.90 -24.65
N ASP A 4 19.79 -51.45 -23.41
CA ASP A 4 18.53 -51.02 -22.82
C ASP A 4 18.08 -49.62 -23.25
N SER A 5 16.76 -49.47 -23.31
CA SER A 5 16.03 -48.21 -23.38
C SER A 5 16.36 -47.31 -22.19
N ILE A 6 16.85 -46.10 -22.44
CA ILE A 6 16.96 -45.05 -21.42
C ILE A 6 15.78 -44.09 -21.58
N THR A 7 14.76 -44.30 -20.76
CA THR A 7 13.73 -43.31 -20.43
C THR A 7 14.38 -42.20 -19.60
N PRO A 8 14.24 -40.90 -19.96
CA PRO A 8 14.65 -39.84 -19.05
C PRO A 8 13.65 -39.70 -17.90
N LEU A 9 14.24 -39.69 -16.71
CA LEU A 9 13.67 -39.63 -15.38
C LEU A 9 12.69 -38.45 -15.21
N SER A 10 11.54 -38.75 -14.60
CA SER A 10 10.59 -37.82 -14.02
C SER A 10 11.30 -36.71 -13.23
N LYS A 11 11.14 -35.45 -13.65
CA LYS A 11 11.48 -34.28 -12.84
C LYS A 11 10.61 -34.32 -11.59
N LYS A 12 11.21 -34.72 -10.48
CA LYS A 12 10.62 -34.62 -9.15
C LYS A 12 10.67 -33.15 -8.72
N THR A 13 9.66 -32.38 -9.10
CA THR A 13 9.46 -31.00 -8.63
C THR A 13 9.33 -31.05 -7.11
N SER A 14 10.34 -30.54 -6.42
CA SER A 14 10.38 -30.53 -4.96
C SER A 14 9.48 -29.42 -4.43
N MET A 15 8.79 -29.67 -3.31
CA MET A 15 7.88 -28.74 -2.62
C MET A 15 8.58 -27.48 -2.03
N LEU A 16 9.80 -27.18 -2.47
CA LEU A 16 10.61 -26.03 -2.04
C LEU A 16 10.62 -24.89 -3.09
N ASP A 17 10.12 -25.12 -4.31
CA ASP A 17 10.05 -24.08 -5.37
C ASP A 17 8.82 -23.16 -5.27
N THR A 18 7.77 -23.56 -4.53
CA THR A 18 6.48 -22.84 -4.53
C THR A 18 6.54 -21.45 -3.88
N THR A 19 7.49 -21.21 -2.97
CA THR A 19 7.56 -19.92 -2.26
C THR A 19 8.36 -18.87 -3.03
N ALA A 20 9.42 -19.28 -3.74
CA ALA A 20 10.34 -18.36 -4.41
C ALA A 20 9.85 -17.88 -5.78
N GLU A 21 9.08 -18.72 -6.50
CA GLU A 21 8.57 -18.39 -7.83
C GLU A 21 7.42 -17.37 -7.80
N SER A 22 6.79 -17.18 -6.64
CA SER A 22 5.70 -16.21 -6.44
C SER A 22 6.15 -14.74 -6.34
N VAL A 23 7.44 -14.48 -6.16
CA VAL A 23 7.98 -13.11 -5.96
C VAL A 23 8.30 -12.42 -7.30
N VAL A 24 8.40 -13.18 -8.39
CA VAL A 24 8.76 -12.65 -9.71
C VAL A 24 7.51 -12.22 -10.49
N SER A 25 6.97 -11.05 -10.15
CA SER A 25 6.21 -10.11 -11.03
C SER A 25 5.29 -9.15 -10.24
N GLN A 26 5.54 -8.87 -8.96
CA GLN A 26 4.76 -7.84 -8.26
C GLN A 26 5.24 -6.43 -8.63
N THR A 27 4.33 -5.55 -9.05
CA THR A 27 4.63 -4.14 -9.27
C THR A 27 4.79 -3.42 -7.93
N VAL A 28 5.51 -2.29 -7.91
CA VAL A 28 5.62 -1.44 -6.70
C VAL A 28 4.25 -1.08 -6.15
N GLN A 29 3.29 -0.81 -7.03
CA GLN A 29 1.90 -0.53 -6.66
C GLN A 29 1.27 -1.68 -5.88
N GLN A 30 1.42 -2.92 -6.35
CA GLN A 30 0.86 -4.10 -5.68
C GLN A 30 1.46 -4.28 -4.29
N VAL A 31 2.78 -4.13 -4.16
CA VAL A 31 3.47 -4.21 -2.87
C VAL A 31 3.01 -3.10 -1.92
N VAL A 32 2.79 -1.88 -2.41
CA VAL A 32 2.26 -0.77 -1.60
C VAL A 32 0.86 -1.08 -1.10
N PHE A 33 -0.06 -1.55 -1.95
CA PHE A 33 -1.40 -1.93 -1.50
C PHE A 33 -1.37 -3.09 -0.50
N GLU A 34 -0.49 -4.07 -0.69
CA GLU A 34 -0.31 -5.16 0.27
C GLU A 34 0.18 -4.65 1.62
N LEU A 35 1.19 -3.78 1.64
CA LEU A 35 1.64 -3.12 2.86
C LEU A 35 0.51 -2.34 3.54
N MET A 36 -0.25 -1.54 2.78
CA MET A 36 -1.36 -0.77 3.32
C MET A 36 -2.44 -1.66 3.94
N ARG A 37 -2.73 -2.84 3.35
CA ARG A 37 -3.63 -3.84 3.96
C ARG A 37 -3.09 -4.32 5.31
N THR A 38 -1.81 -4.65 5.40
CA THR A 38 -1.20 -5.12 6.66
C THR A 38 -1.25 -4.07 7.78
N LEU A 39 -1.28 -2.79 7.41
CA LEU A 39 -1.35 -1.65 8.32
C LEU A 39 -2.79 -1.15 8.56
N ASN A 40 -3.82 -1.83 8.03
CA ASN A 40 -5.22 -1.40 8.07
C ASN A 40 -5.46 0.02 7.48
N MET A 41 -4.66 0.40 6.48
CA MET A 41 -4.74 1.69 5.78
C MET A 41 -5.58 1.56 4.51
N THR A 42 -6.85 1.17 4.65
CA THR A 42 -7.74 0.89 3.51
C THR A 42 -8.45 2.13 2.95
N THR A 43 -8.30 3.30 3.60
CA THR A 43 -8.86 4.57 3.12
C THR A 43 -7.75 5.49 2.64
N VAL A 44 -7.82 5.91 1.39
CA VAL A 44 -6.89 6.82 0.72
C VAL A 44 -7.57 8.16 0.48
N PHE A 45 -6.95 9.23 0.95
CA PHE A 45 -7.42 10.60 0.68
C PHE A 45 -6.53 11.21 -0.40
N GLY A 46 -7.11 11.82 -1.43
CA GLY A 46 -6.25 12.41 -2.45
C GLY A 46 -6.83 13.51 -3.32
N ASN A 47 -5.93 14.21 -3.99
CA ASN A 47 -6.18 15.13 -5.09
C ASN A 47 -5.09 14.83 -6.15
N PRO A 48 -5.31 13.80 -7.00
CA PRO A 48 -4.30 13.33 -7.92
C PRO A 48 -4.23 14.25 -9.15
N GLY A 49 -3.03 14.51 -9.64
CA GLY A 49 -2.79 15.01 -10.98
C GLY A 49 -2.33 13.90 -11.91
N SER A 50 -1.84 14.28 -13.08
CA SER A 50 -1.53 13.33 -14.16
C SER A 50 -0.42 12.34 -13.81
N THR A 51 0.52 12.72 -12.94
CA THR A 51 1.64 11.89 -12.47
C THR A 51 1.21 10.80 -11.50
N GLU A 52 0.14 11.02 -10.74
CA GLU A 52 -0.33 10.09 -9.71
C GLU A 52 -1.35 9.06 -10.26
N LEU A 53 -1.82 9.20 -11.50
CA LEU A 53 -2.85 8.32 -12.08
C LEU A 53 -2.42 6.85 -12.17
N ASN A 54 -1.13 6.57 -12.36
CA ASN A 54 -0.63 5.20 -12.38
C ASN A 54 -0.88 4.48 -11.04
N PHE A 55 -0.91 5.20 -9.91
CA PHE A 55 -1.24 4.62 -8.60
C PHE A 55 -2.72 4.22 -8.48
N LEU A 56 -3.61 4.88 -9.23
CA LEU A 56 -5.05 4.62 -9.23
C LEU A 56 -5.47 3.58 -10.27
N THR A 57 -4.53 3.13 -11.11
CA THR A 57 -4.81 2.09 -12.10
C THR A 57 -5.08 0.78 -11.38
N ASN A 58 -6.17 0.08 -11.70
CA ASN A 58 -6.59 -1.14 -10.99
C ASN A 58 -6.71 -0.94 -9.46
N PHE A 59 -7.26 0.22 -9.05
CA PHE A 59 -7.51 0.49 -7.64
C PHE A 59 -8.39 -0.62 -7.03
N PRO A 60 -7.94 -1.25 -5.94
CA PRO A 60 -8.58 -2.46 -5.43
C PRO A 60 -9.92 -2.15 -4.73
N GLU A 61 -10.89 -3.07 -4.84
CA GLU A 61 -12.26 -2.87 -4.34
C GLU A 61 -12.36 -2.82 -2.81
N ASP A 62 -11.39 -3.39 -2.10
CA ASP A 62 -11.31 -3.35 -0.63
C ASP A 62 -10.75 -2.03 -0.09
N PHE A 63 -10.40 -1.09 -0.97
CA PHE A 63 -9.95 0.25 -0.60
C PHE A 63 -10.99 1.32 -0.96
N SER A 64 -11.03 2.38 -0.16
CA SER A 64 -11.84 3.56 -0.43
C SER A 64 -10.96 4.73 -0.84
N TYR A 65 -11.25 5.36 -1.98
CA TYR A 65 -10.58 6.59 -2.42
C TYR A 65 -11.47 7.80 -2.21
N VAL A 66 -11.04 8.73 -1.37
CA VAL A 66 -11.74 9.99 -1.06
C VAL A 66 -11.06 11.12 -1.83
N LEU A 67 -11.70 11.55 -2.92
CA LEU A 67 -11.22 12.66 -3.75
C LEU A 67 -11.60 14.01 -3.12
N GLY A 68 -10.62 14.88 -2.90
CA GLY A 68 -10.84 16.27 -2.50
C GLY A 68 -10.48 17.26 -3.62
N LEU A 69 -11.18 18.39 -3.66
CA LEU A 69 -10.97 19.44 -4.67
C LEU A 69 -9.64 20.20 -4.51
N HIS A 70 -9.11 20.26 -3.29
CA HIS A 70 -7.91 21.03 -2.95
C HIS A 70 -7.07 20.25 -1.92
N GLU A 71 -5.74 20.30 -2.02
CA GLU A 71 -4.85 19.48 -1.19
C GLU A 71 -5.03 19.75 0.30
N ALA A 72 -5.28 21.01 0.69
CA ALA A 72 -5.50 21.36 2.10
C ALA A 72 -6.73 20.65 2.71
N SER A 73 -7.81 20.52 1.93
CA SER A 73 -9.02 19.82 2.37
C SER A 73 -8.78 18.32 2.52
N VAL A 74 -8.02 17.74 1.58
CA VAL A 74 -7.61 16.33 1.62
C VAL A 74 -6.82 16.02 2.88
N VAL A 75 -5.85 16.86 3.21
CA VAL A 75 -5.02 16.71 4.42
C VAL A 75 -5.87 16.84 5.69
N GLY A 76 -6.77 17.82 5.75
CA GLY A 76 -7.67 17.97 6.90
C GLY A 76 -8.60 16.78 7.11
N MET A 77 -9.14 16.19 6.03
CA MET A 77 -9.93 14.96 6.11
C MET A 77 -9.10 13.77 6.61
N ALA A 78 -7.87 13.63 6.11
CA ALA A 78 -6.97 12.54 6.50
C ALA A 78 -6.56 12.63 7.98
N ASP A 79 -6.26 13.84 8.48
CA ASP A 79 -5.93 14.07 9.89
C ASP A 79 -7.13 13.75 10.80
N GLY A 80 -8.33 14.25 10.48
CA GLY A 80 -9.54 13.94 11.22
C GLY A 80 -9.86 12.43 11.22
N TYR A 81 -9.65 11.75 10.09
CA TYR A 81 -9.80 10.30 9.99
C TYR A 81 -8.79 9.57 10.87
N ALA A 82 -7.51 9.97 10.86
CA ALA A 82 -6.48 9.35 11.68
C ALA A 82 -6.77 9.50 13.17
N GLN A 83 -7.22 10.69 13.60
CA GLN A 83 -7.62 10.95 14.98
C GLN A 83 -8.84 10.12 15.40
N ALA A 84 -9.86 10.03 14.55
CA ALA A 84 -11.09 9.31 14.86
C ALA A 84 -10.90 7.78 14.91
N THR A 85 -10.02 7.25 14.06
CA THR A 85 -9.80 5.79 13.94
C THR A 85 -8.64 5.27 14.78
N GLY A 86 -7.72 6.15 15.20
CA GLY A 86 -6.46 5.75 15.83
C GLY A 86 -5.47 5.07 14.87
N ASN A 87 -5.77 5.06 13.57
CA ASN A 87 -4.94 4.45 12.53
C ASN A 87 -4.26 5.52 11.68
N ALA A 88 -3.16 5.16 11.01
CA ALA A 88 -2.52 6.05 10.05
C ALA A 88 -3.43 6.29 8.83
N ALA A 89 -3.40 7.51 8.29
CA ALA A 89 -4.09 7.86 7.04
C ALA A 89 -3.10 7.94 5.88
N PHE A 90 -3.49 7.44 4.71
CA PHE A 90 -2.69 7.57 3.48
C PHE A 90 -3.19 8.75 2.65
N VAL A 91 -2.26 9.60 2.21
CA VAL A 91 -2.58 10.83 1.45
C VAL A 91 -1.84 10.83 0.11
N ASN A 92 -2.59 11.01 -0.99
CA ASN A 92 -2.09 11.08 -2.35
C ASN A 92 -2.33 12.50 -2.93
N LEU A 93 -1.29 13.33 -3.01
CA LEU A 93 -1.39 14.73 -3.43
C LEU A 93 -0.56 14.99 -4.70
N HIS A 94 -1.07 15.87 -5.55
CA HIS A 94 -0.37 16.37 -6.74
C HIS A 94 0.75 17.38 -6.43
N SER A 95 0.66 18.13 -5.32
CA SER A 95 1.67 19.12 -4.90
C SER A 95 1.99 19.03 -3.42
N ALA A 96 3.28 19.12 -3.08
CA ALA A 96 3.85 18.91 -1.75
C ALA A 96 3.35 19.89 -0.65
N ALA A 97 2.61 20.94 -1.01
CA ALA A 97 2.15 21.99 -0.09
C ALA A 97 1.26 21.47 1.07
N GLY A 98 0.62 20.31 0.92
CA GLY A 98 -0.18 19.69 1.98
C GLY A 98 0.63 18.99 3.09
N VAL A 99 1.89 18.61 2.82
CA VAL A 99 2.73 17.86 3.77
C VAL A 99 3.13 18.72 4.98
N GLY A 100 3.30 20.03 4.79
CA GLY A 100 3.70 20.97 5.84
C GLY A 100 2.62 21.20 6.92
N ASN A 101 1.34 21.21 6.54
CA ASN A 101 0.24 21.34 7.50
C ASN A 101 -0.02 20.01 8.25
N ALA A 102 0.18 18.87 7.60
CA ALA A 102 0.08 17.56 8.23
C ALA A 102 1.19 17.36 9.28
N LEU A 103 2.44 17.72 8.97
CA LEU A 103 3.53 17.65 9.94
C LEU A 103 3.35 18.63 11.11
N GLY A 104 2.71 19.78 10.87
CA GLY A 104 2.37 20.75 11.93
C GLY A 104 1.34 20.21 12.95
N ASN A 105 0.46 19.31 12.53
CA ASN A 105 -0.50 18.61 13.41
C ASN A 105 0.05 17.29 13.99
N ILE A 106 1.13 16.73 13.44
CA ILE A 106 1.90 15.61 14.03
C ILE A 106 2.82 16.15 15.13
N LEU A 107 2.25 16.90 16.08
CA LEU A 107 2.87 17.09 17.38
C LEU A 107 2.39 15.93 18.25
N PRO A 108 3.24 14.93 18.58
CA PRO A 108 2.83 13.90 19.52
C PRO A 108 2.53 14.60 20.86
N PRO A 109 1.42 14.29 21.56
CA PRO A 109 1.36 14.52 22.98
C PRO A 109 2.43 13.63 23.62
N THR A 110 3.64 14.16 23.75
CA THR A 110 4.69 13.50 24.50
C THR A 110 4.34 13.65 25.96
N ALA A 111 4.04 12.52 26.59
CA ALA A 111 4.15 12.25 28.02
C ALA A 111 3.55 13.31 28.97
N THR A 112 2.34 13.05 29.49
CA THR A 112 2.07 13.05 30.94
C THR A 112 0.59 12.80 31.23
N THR A 113 0.29 11.63 31.78
CA THR A 113 -0.44 11.43 33.06
C THR A 113 -1.22 10.11 32.99
N PRO A 114 -0.95 9.14 33.87
CA PRO A 114 -1.76 7.93 33.95
C PRO A 114 -3.09 8.23 34.65
N ARG A 115 -4.16 7.54 34.24
CA ARG A 115 -5.28 7.20 35.11
C ARG A 115 -5.71 5.76 34.87
#